data_AF-A0A1F2X0A9-F1
#
_entry.id   AF-A0A1F2X0A9-F1
#
_cell.length_a   1.000
_cell.length_b   1.000
_cell.length_c   1.000
_cell.angle_alpha   90.00
_cell.angle_beta   90.00
_cell.angle_gamma   90.00
#
_symmetry.space_group_name_H-M   'P 1'
#
loop_
_entity.id
_entity.type
_entity.pdbx_description
1 polymer ?
#
loop_
_entity_poly.entity_id
_entity_poly.type
_entity_poly.pdbx_seq_one_letter_code
_entity_poly.pdbx_strand_id
1 'polypeptide(L)'
;MQDSYLGYQSAYHGGEQKPCLSMVRILPDLKIGIVLAINSNMDRDFISSTIEKVLTEILKEKGIPYSLNNKDSNKTILLKKLNNDLINSYVGDYATSYGIVNISQSKNKIKVNLVSLNKIFSTKIMADSTLQLYYKILGIIPVKVMHLFVANVGGRKIIGRILSNGRMINGGTEMRFSFPSTKWDSISGKYCISNLNDKEYLLQKEIEVSEYKGIKVFTGEGEIPDVEKFQFSIQPLNDSLAIVQGIGGQGLLGETIKRRRINEEEIVEVCGYIFKKDK
;
A
#
# COMPACT_ATOMS: atom_id res chain seq x y z
N MET A 1 0.51 -14.44 -0.58
CA MET A 1 -0.95 -14.28 -0.77
C MET A 1 -1.43 -15.49 -1.55
N GLN A 2 -2.50 -16.17 -1.12
CA GLN A 2 -3.05 -17.32 -1.84
C GLN A 2 -4.17 -16.84 -2.78
N ASP A 3 -4.11 -17.21 -4.06
CA ASP A 3 -5.16 -16.95 -5.06
C ASP A 3 -5.41 -18.22 -5.91
N SER A 4 -6.53 -18.25 -6.63
CA SER A 4 -6.70 -19.20 -7.73
C SER A 4 -6.04 -18.61 -8.98
N TYR A 5 -5.20 -19.38 -9.65
CA TYR A 5 -4.53 -18.99 -10.88
C TYR A 5 -4.53 -20.14 -11.86
N LEU A 6 -5.09 -19.92 -13.06
CA LEU A 6 -5.27 -20.97 -14.07
C LEU A 6 -6.10 -22.19 -13.60
N GLY A 7 -6.93 -22.02 -12.56
CA GLY A 7 -7.71 -23.10 -11.94
C GLY A 7 -7.01 -23.81 -10.78
N TYR A 8 -5.83 -23.33 -10.35
CA TYR A 8 -5.02 -23.95 -9.31
C TYR A 8 -4.75 -23.01 -8.14
N GLN A 9 -4.55 -23.56 -6.94
CA GLN A 9 -4.06 -22.77 -5.82
C GLN A 9 -2.66 -22.27 -6.10
N SER A 10 -2.44 -20.98 -5.89
CA SER A 10 -1.20 -20.30 -6.21
C SER A 10 -0.77 -19.40 -5.06
N ALA A 11 0.54 -19.25 -4.88
CA ALA A 11 1.15 -18.28 -3.99
C ALA A 11 2.09 -17.39 -4.78
N TYR A 12 2.01 -16.08 -4.59
CA TYR A 12 2.89 -15.15 -5.29
C TYR A 12 3.37 -14.00 -4.42
N HIS A 13 4.47 -13.39 -4.84
CA HIS A 13 5.00 -12.14 -4.31
C HIS A 13 5.66 -11.35 -5.44
N GLY A 14 5.55 -10.03 -5.41
CA GLY A 14 6.25 -9.15 -6.34
C GLY A 14 7.04 -8.08 -5.60
N GLY A 15 8.14 -7.63 -6.19
CA GLY A 15 8.91 -6.49 -5.74
C GLY A 15 9.02 -5.48 -6.88
N GLU A 16 8.86 -4.20 -6.59
CA GLU A 16 9.01 -3.14 -7.57
C GLU A 16 9.84 -2.00 -6.97
N GLN A 17 10.93 -1.67 -7.65
CA GLN A 17 11.69 -0.44 -7.46
C GLN A 17 12.13 0.00 -8.85
N LYS A 18 11.36 0.87 -9.50
CA LYS A 18 11.60 1.28 -10.89
C LYS A 18 13.07 1.66 -11.13
N PRO A 19 13.68 1.22 -12.25
CA PRO A 19 13.09 0.43 -13.33
C PRO A 19 13.10 -1.09 -13.08
N CYS A 20 13.43 -1.55 -11.88
CA CYS A 20 13.50 -2.97 -11.55
C CYS A 20 12.16 -3.50 -11.06
N LEU A 21 11.73 -4.63 -11.61
CA LEU A 21 10.55 -5.35 -11.18
C LEU A 21 10.88 -6.85 -11.05
N SER A 22 10.31 -7.48 -10.04
CA SER A 22 10.43 -8.91 -9.82
C SER A 22 9.08 -9.50 -9.41
N MET A 23 8.85 -10.74 -9.81
CA MET A 23 7.70 -11.52 -9.36
C MET A 23 8.07 -12.99 -9.25
N VAL A 24 7.66 -13.59 -8.14
CA VAL A 24 7.63 -15.04 -7.95
C VAL A 24 6.18 -15.50 -7.90
N ARG A 25 5.86 -16.59 -8.60
CA ARG A 25 4.59 -17.30 -8.50
C ARG A 25 4.85 -18.80 -8.39
N ILE A 26 4.18 -19.44 -7.46
CA ILE A 26 4.30 -20.86 -7.12
C ILE A 26 2.93 -21.49 -7.23
N LEU A 27 2.84 -22.64 -7.90
CA LEU A 27 1.69 -23.53 -7.92
C LEU A 27 2.08 -24.82 -7.18
N PRO A 28 1.83 -24.91 -5.85
CA PRO A 28 2.33 -25.98 -5.02
C PRO A 28 1.91 -27.37 -5.50
N ASP A 29 0.64 -27.55 -5.86
CA ASP A 29 0.07 -28.83 -6.30
C ASP A 29 0.73 -29.35 -7.58
N LEU A 30 1.18 -28.44 -8.44
CA LEU A 30 1.87 -28.76 -9.68
C LEU A 30 3.39 -28.83 -9.53
N LYS A 31 3.92 -28.47 -8.36
CA LYS A 31 5.36 -28.31 -8.09
C LYS A 31 6.04 -27.39 -9.12
N ILE A 32 5.34 -26.34 -9.56
CA ILE A 32 5.85 -25.35 -10.51
C ILE A 32 6.09 -24.04 -9.76
N GLY A 33 7.27 -23.45 -9.97
CA GLY A 33 7.60 -22.10 -9.53
C GLY A 33 8.21 -21.30 -10.67
N ILE A 34 7.74 -20.07 -10.88
CA ILE A 34 8.31 -19.13 -11.83
C ILE A 34 8.81 -17.91 -11.08
N VAL A 35 10.03 -17.50 -11.42
CA VAL A 35 10.61 -16.22 -11.01
C VAL A 35 10.90 -15.43 -12.28
N LEU A 36 10.38 -14.20 -12.33
CA LEU A 36 10.68 -13.23 -13.38
C LEU A 36 11.29 -11.99 -12.73
N ALA A 37 12.44 -11.54 -13.22
CA ALA A 37 13.09 -10.31 -12.82
C ALA A 37 13.46 -9.51 -14.07
N ILE A 38 13.12 -8.23 -14.07
CA ILE A 38 13.31 -7.30 -15.18
C ILE A 38 13.96 -6.04 -14.64
N ASN A 39 14.91 -5.49 -15.39
CA ASN A 39 15.64 -4.26 -15.07
C ASN A 39 15.29 -3.11 -16.05
N SER A 40 14.04 -3.08 -16.53
CA SER A 40 13.52 -2.07 -17.46
C SER A 40 12.14 -1.58 -17.00
N ASN A 41 11.80 -0.34 -17.37
CA ASN A 41 10.57 0.35 -16.95
C ASN A 41 9.32 -0.25 -17.62
N MET A 42 8.95 -1.45 -17.20
CA MET A 42 7.75 -2.17 -17.60
C MET A 42 6.72 -2.09 -16.47
N ASP A 43 5.44 -2.23 -16.80
CA ASP A 43 4.38 -2.27 -15.80
C ASP A 43 4.21 -3.69 -15.19
N ARG A 44 3.46 -3.76 -14.08
CA ARG A 44 3.13 -5.02 -13.41
C ARG A 44 2.27 -5.95 -14.27
N ASP A 45 1.50 -5.39 -15.19
CA ASP A 45 0.62 -6.15 -16.07
C ASP A 45 1.44 -6.92 -17.12
N PHE A 46 2.54 -6.34 -17.61
CA PHE A 46 3.50 -7.00 -18.48
C PHE A 46 4.11 -8.24 -17.80
N ILE A 47 4.58 -8.11 -16.55
CA ILE A 47 5.11 -9.24 -15.79
C ILE A 47 4.06 -10.31 -15.57
N SER A 48 2.86 -9.90 -15.14
CA SER A 48 1.77 -10.84 -14.87
C SER A 48 1.37 -11.60 -16.14
N SER A 49 1.26 -10.91 -17.27
CA SER A 49 0.94 -11.51 -18.58
C SER A 49 2.06 -12.43 -19.09
N THR A 50 3.33 -12.08 -18.83
CA THR A 50 4.48 -12.90 -19.20
C THR A 50 4.48 -14.19 -18.40
N ILE A 51 4.28 -14.12 -17.08
CA ILE A 51 4.15 -15.29 -16.21
C ILE A 51 2.98 -16.16 -16.66
N GLU A 52 1.83 -15.57 -17.00
CA GLU A 52 0.67 -16.31 -17.51
C GLU A 52 1.00 -17.11 -18.77
N LYS A 53 1.65 -16.46 -19.74
CA LYS A 53 2.04 -17.08 -21.01
C LYS A 53 3.02 -18.23 -20.79
N VAL A 54 4.06 -18.01 -19.98
CA VAL A 54 5.05 -19.05 -19.67
C VAL A 54 4.40 -20.22 -18.95
N LEU A 55 3.56 -19.96 -17.93
CA LEU A 55 2.83 -21.03 -17.23
C LEU A 55 1.91 -21.79 -18.18
N THR A 56 1.17 -21.07 -19.02
CA THR A 56 0.26 -21.68 -19.99
C THR A 56 0.99 -22.63 -20.93
N GLU A 57 2.16 -22.25 -21.45
CA GLU A 57 2.95 -23.15 -22.30
C GLU A 57 3.51 -24.35 -21.54
N ILE A 58 4.00 -24.16 -20.31
CA ILE A 58 4.46 -25.29 -19.47
C ILE A 58 3.31 -26.30 -19.22
N LEU A 59 2.10 -25.80 -18.92
CA LEU A 59 0.94 -26.65 -18.67
C LEU A 59 0.49 -27.39 -19.93
N LYS A 60 0.49 -26.71 -21.09
CA LYS A 60 0.21 -27.34 -22.40
C LYS A 60 1.22 -28.46 -22.71
N GLU A 61 2.51 -28.19 -22.56
CA GLU A 61 3.58 -29.18 -22.82
C GLU A 61 3.46 -30.39 -21.89
N LYS A 62 3.07 -30.17 -20.63
CA LYS A 62 2.83 -31.24 -19.66
C LYS A 62 1.47 -31.94 -19.80
N GLY A 63 0.61 -31.49 -20.72
CA GLY A 63 -0.76 -32.02 -20.88
C GLY A 63 -1.66 -31.79 -19.66
N ILE A 64 -1.37 -30.78 -18.84
CA ILE A 64 -2.13 -30.44 -17.63
C ILE A 64 -3.26 -29.49 -18.02
N PRO A 65 -4.54 -29.82 -17.74
CA PRO A 65 -5.67 -28.95 -18.08
C PRO A 65 -5.62 -27.65 -17.26
N TYR A 66 -6.06 -26.54 -17.82
CA TYR A 66 -6.09 -25.26 -17.11
C TYR A 66 -7.27 -24.41 -17.53
N SER A 67 -7.69 -23.48 -16.66
CA SER A 67 -8.81 -22.56 -16.93
C SER A 67 -8.36 -21.11 -16.86
N LEU A 68 -8.56 -20.36 -17.95
CA LEU A 68 -8.33 -18.91 -17.97
C LEU A 68 -9.42 -18.12 -17.23
N ASN A 69 -10.55 -18.77 -16.90
CA ASN A 69 -11.68 -18.13 -16.24
C ASN A 69 -11.56 -18.25 -14.72
N ASN A 70 -10.90 -17.29 -14.10
CA ASN A 70 -11.09 -16.97 -12.68
C ASN A 70 -12.37 -16.14 -12.52
N LYS A 71 -13.53 -16.75 -12.73
CA LYS A 71 -14.83 -16.11 -12.47
C LYS A 71 -15.31 -16.48 -11.08
N ASP A 72 -14.80 -15.80 -10.05
CA ASP A 72 -15.59 -15.64 -8.85
C ASP A 72 -16.61 -14.52 -9.09
N SER A 73 -17.86 -14.93 -9.22
CA SER A 73 -18.99 -14.09 -9.56
C SER A 73 -19.36 -13.16 -8.39
N ASN A 74 -18.98 -11.88 -8.50
CA ASN A 74 -19.46 -10.84 -7.59
C ASN A 74 -20.92 -10.47 -7.92
N LYS A 75 -21.88 -11.20 -7.33
CA LYS A 75 -23.28 -10.77 -7.28
C LYS A 75 -23.41 -9.63 -6.26
N THR A 76 -23.67 -8.42 -6.74
CA THR A 76 -23.91 -7.26 -5.89
C THR A 76 -25.31 -7.34 -5.31
N ILE A 77 -25.42 -7.64 -4.02
CA ILE A 77 -26.65 -7.45 -3.24
C ILE A 77 -26.39 -6.27 -2.30
N LEU A 78 -27.41 -5.46 -2.02
CA LEU A 78 -27.32 -4.33 -1.09
C LEU A 78 -27.85 -4.79 0.27
N LEU A 79 -27.01 -4.75 1.32
CA LEU A 79 -27.50 -4.93 2.68
C LEU A 79 -28.26 -3.67 3.12
N LYS A 80 -29.48 -3.87 3.62
CA LYS A 80 -30.46 -2.81 3.92
C LYS A 80 -30.39 -2.26 5.35
N LYS A 81 -29.43 -2.68 6.17
CA LYS A 81 -29.29 -2.16 7.55
C LYS A 81 -27.84 -2.23 8.02
N LEU A 82 -27.29 -1.09 8.42
CA LEU A 82 -25.96 -1.01 9.02
C LEU A 82 -25.99 -1.64 10.42
N ASN A 83 -25.15 -2.65 10.67
CA ASN A 83 -24.80 -3.08 12.03
C ASN A 83 -23.67 -2.16 12.54
N ASN A 84 -23.82 -1.59 13.73
CA ASN A 84 -22.79 -0.75 14.35
C ASN A 84 -21.47 -1.51 14.54
N ASP A 85 -21.51 -2.82 14.78
CA ASP A 85 -20.30 -3.64 14.91
C ASP A 85 -19.48 -3.66 13.61
N LEU A 86 -20.18 -3.74 12.47
CA LEU A 86 -19.55 -3.70 11.16
C LEU A 86 -18.96 -2.31 10.88
N ILE A 87 -19.64 -1.23 11.28
CA ILE A 87 -19.06 0.11 11.13
C ILE A 87 -17.79 0.23 11.98
N ASN A 88 -17.85 -0.21 13.23
CA ASN A 88 -16.73 -0.15 14.16
C ASN A 88 -15.52 -0.96 13.69
N SER A 89 -15.72 -2.05 12.95
CA SER A 89 -14.60 -2.82 12.37
C SER A 89 -13.81 -2.03 11.32
N TYR A 90 -14.42 -1.02 10.70
CA TYR A 90 -13.77 -0.17 9.71
C TYR A 90 -13.06 1.05 10.30
N VAL A 91 -13.57 1.59 11.42
CA VAL A 91 -13.04 2.83 12.01
C VAL A 91 -11.57 2.67 12.42
N GLY A 92 -10.75 3.66 12.06
CA GLY A 92 -9.31 3.70 12.34
C GLY A 92 -8.55 4.63 11.41
N ASP A 93 -7.28 4.86 11.73
CA ASP A 93 -6.31 5.49 10.84
C ASP A 93 -5.44 4.39 10.24
N TYR A 94 -5.26 4.38 8.92
CA TYR A 94 -4.53 3.34 8.21
C TYR A 94 -3.38 3.95 7.42
N ALA A 95 -2.19 3.36 7.55
CA ALA A 95 -1.03 3.70 6.74
C ALA A 95 -1.08 2.88 5.45
N THR A 96 -1.26 3.56 4.31
CA THR A 96 -1.44 2.93 2.99
C THR A 96 -0.42 3.48 1.98
N SER A 97 -0.29 2.82 0.83
CA SER A 97 0.59 3.30 -0.25
C SER A 97 0.13 4.63 -0.86
N TYR A 98 -1.12 5.02 -0.63
CA TYR A 98 -1.69 6.30 -1.06
C TYR A 98 -1.56 7.41 -0.01
N GLY A 99 -1.02 7.09 1.17
CA GLY A 99 -0.99 7.99 2.33
C GLY A 99 -1.82 7.49 3.51
N ILE A 100 -2.08 8.39 4.46
CA ILE A 100 -2.91 8.08 5.61
C ILE A 100 -4.38 8.10 5.19
N VAL A 101 -5.06 6.97 5.39
CA VAL A 101 -6.50 6.83 5.21
C VAL A 101 -7.16 6.82 6.57
N ASN A 102 -7.90 7.87 6.90
CA ASN A 102 -8.75 7.90 8.09
C ASN A 102 -10.16 7.42 7.72
N ILE A 103 -10.63 6.39 8.42
CA ILE A 103 -12.02 5.95 8.36
C ILE A 103 -12.69 6.32 9.66
N SER A 104 -13.77 7.11 9.57
CA SER A 104 -14.53 7.59 10.72
C SER A 104 -16.02 7.38 10.53
N GLN A 105 -16.73 7.25 11.65
CA GLN A 105 -18.19 7.21 11.66
C GLN A 105 -18.76 8.61 11.94
N SER A 106 -19.78 8.98 11.17
CA SER A 106 -20.56 10.20 11.38
C SER A 106 -22.04 9.84 11.29
N LYS A 107 -22.72 9.75 12.44
CA LYS A 107 -24.09 9.21 12.56
C LYS A 107 -24.13 7.78 12.00
N ASN A 108 -24.97 7.51 11.00
CA ASN A 108 -25.10 6.21 10.36
C ASN A 108 -24.34 6.13 9.02
N LYS A 109 -23.24 6.88 8.88
CA LYS A 109 -22.43 6.92 7.65
C LYS A 109 -20.95 6.75 7.97
N ILE A 110 -20.25 5.99 7.14
CA ILE A 110 -18.80 5.93 7.14
C ILE A 110 -18.26 7.03 6.21
N LYS A 111 -17.33 7.81 6.72
CA LYS A 111 -16.54 8.77 5.94
C LYS A 111 -15.13 8.21 5.81
N VAL A 112 -14.58 8.28 4.60
CA VAL A 112 -13.19 7.93 4.34
C VAL A 112 -12.47 9.19 3.91
N ASN A 113 -11.41 9.56 4.61
CA ASN A 113 -10.58 10.72 4.32
C ASN A 113 -9.17 10.25 3.92
N LEU A 114 -8.73 10.64 2.73
CA LEU A 114 -7.34 10.49 2.32
C LEU A 114 -6.60 11.77 2.69
N VAL A 115 -5.84 11.71 3.79
CA VAL A 115 -5.26 12.88 4.47
C VAL A 115 -4.27 13.60 3.57
N SER A 116 -3.41 12.86 2.85
CA SER A 116 -2.39 13.39 1.93
C SER A 116 -2.96 14.32 0.86
N LEU A 117 -4.18 14.04 0.38
CA LEU A 117 -4.84 14.84 -0.66
C LEU A 117 -5.94 15.76 -0.13
N ASN A 118 -6.19 15.76 1.19
CA ASN A 118 -7.34 16.42 1.81
C ASN A 118 -8.67 16.05 1.09
N LYS A 119 -8.82 14.79 0.68
CA LYS A 119 -9.98 14.31 -0.09
C LYS A 119 -10.89 13.44 0.77
N ILE A 120 -12.17 13.81 0.83
CA ILE A 120 -13.21 13.07 1.54
C ILE A 120 -14.05 12.28 0.54
N PHE A 121 -14.22 10.99 0.81
CA PHE A 121 -15.05 10.07 0.06
C PHE A 121 -16.28 9.69 0.88
N SER A 122 -17.42 9.66 0.18
CA SER A 122 -18.62 9.03 0.70
C SER A 122 -18.58 7.53 0.44
N THR A 123 -19.19 6.74 1.31
CA THR A 123 -19.18 5.28 1.19
C THR A 123 -20.58 4.69 1.12
N LYS A 124 -20.67 3.49 0.52
CA LYS A 124 -21.80 2.57 0.68
C LYS A 124 -21.26 1.23 1.16
N ILE A 125 -21.91 0.64 2.16
CA ILE A 125 -21.61 -0.73 2.59
C ILE A 125 -22.30 -1.70 1.63
N MET A 126 -21.56 -2.70 1.17
CA MET A 126 -21.98 -3.72 0.22
C MET A 126 -22.44 -5.00 0.97
N ALA A 127 -23.12 -5.95 0.31
CA ALA A 127 -23.62 -7.15 1.01
C ALA A 127 -22.55 -8.10 1.52
N ASP A 128 -21.39 -8.13 0.88
CA ASP A 128 -20.19 -8.83 1.34
C ASP A 128 -19.49 -8.09 2.49
N SER A 129 -20.16 -7.11 3.11
CA SER A 129 -19.67 -6.29 4.21
C SER A 129 -18.50 -5.39 3.86
N THR A 130 -18.21 -5.17 2.57
CA THR A 130 -17.14 -4.28 2.07
C THR A 130 -17.61 -2.84 1.84
N LEU A 131 -16.70 -1.93 1.50
CA LEU A 131 -17.00 -0.50 1.29
C LEU A 131 -16.80 -0.07 -0.16
N GLN A 132 -17.84 0.45 -0.79
CA GLN A 132 -17.73 1.15 -2.07
C GLN A 132 -17.54 2.65 -1.86
N LEU A 133 -16.44 3.20 -2.38
CA LEU A 133 -16.11 4.63 -2.29
C LEU A 133 -16.62 5.38 -3.51
N TYR A 134 -17.12 6.57 -3.23
CA TYR A 134 -17.57 7.55 -4.20
C TYR A 134 -16.93 8.91 -3.92
N TYR A 135 -16.40 9.52 -4.97
CA TYR A 135 -15.93 10.90 -4.97
C TYR A 135 -16.92 11.78 -5.71
N LYS A 136 -17.20 12.98 -5.20
CA LYS A 136 -18.12 13.91 -5.86
C LYS A 136 -17.34 14.87 -6.76
N ILE A 137 -17.47 14.69 -8.07
CA ILE A 137 -16.93 15.65 -9.04
C ILE A 137 -17.78 16.92 -8.96
N LEU A 138 -17.12 18.07 -8.80
CA LEU A 138 -17.73 19.40 -8.59
C LEU A 138 -18.74 19.43 -7.42
N GLY A 139 -18.60 18.53 -6.44
CA GLY A 139 -19.51 18.45 -5.29
C GLY A 139 -20.89 17.83 -5.58
N ILE A 140 -21.18 17.45 -6.82
CA ILE A 140 -22.53 17.03 -7.25
C ILE A 140 -22.56 15.56 -7.68
N ILE A 141 -21.73 15.18 -8.65
CA ILE A 141 -21.85 13.88 -9.34
C ILE A 141 -21.00 12.82 -8.61
N PRO A 142 -21.60 11.80 -7.97
CA PRO A 142 -20.85 10.75 -7.30
C PRO A 142 -20.29 9.75 -8.33
N VAL A 143 -18.96 9.70 -8.44
CA VAL A 143 -18.25 8.74 -9.28
C VAL A 143 -17.64 7.64 -8.43
N LYS A 144 -17.82 6.38 -8.85
CA LYS A 144 -17.22 5.19 -8.23
C LYS A 144 -15.71 5.28 -8.37
N VAL A 145 -14.97 5.23 -7.25
CA VAL A 145 -13.50 5.34 -7.27
C VAL A 145 -12.84 4.02 -6.92
N MET A 146 -13.22 3.42 -5.80
CA MET A 146 -12.52 2.25 -5.26
C MET A 146 -13.45 1.40 -4.41
N HIS A 147 -13.23 0.11 -4.38
CA HIS A 147 -13.92 -0.84 -3.52
C HIS A 147 -12.92 -1.32 -2.47
N LEU A 148 -13.20 -1.14 -1.18
CA LEU A 148 -12.30 -1.45 -0.08
C LEU A 148 -12.82 -2.59 0.80
N PHE A 149 -11.89 -3.32 1.39
CA PHE A 149 -12.14 -4.23 2.50
C PHE A 149 -11.27 -3.87 3.69
N VAL A 150 -11.71 -4.26 4.88
CA VAL A 150 -10.88 -4.33 6.09
C VAL A 150 -10.97 -5.74 6.64
N ALA A 151 -9.83 -6.35 6.93
CA ALA A 151 -9.73 -7.68 7.50
C ALA A 151 -8.89 -7.65 8.77
N ASN A 152 -9.23 -8.46 9.77
CA ASN A 152 -8.38 -8.67 10.95
C ASN A 152 -7.48 -9.88 10.70
N VAL A 153 -6.17 -9.67 10.73
CA VAL A 153 -5.16 -10.72 10.55
C VAL A 153 -4.19 -10.63 11.72
N GLY A 154 -4.19 -11.66 12.58
CA GLY A 154 -3.30 -11.72 13.74
C GLY A 154 -3.45 -10.54 14.70
N GLY A 155 -4.69 -10.05 14.91
CA GLY A 155 -4.95 -8.91 15.78
C GLY A 155 -4.61 -7.55 15.16
N ARG A 156 -4.26 -7.50 13.87
CA ARG A 156 -4.03 -6.25 13.13
C ARG A 156 -5.10 -6.07 12.07
N LYS A 157 -5.66 -4.87 11.95
CA LYS A 157 -6.53 -4.55 10.82
C LYS A 157 -5.69 -4.23 9.58
N ILE A 158 -6.01 -4.91 8.50
CA ILE A 158 -5.44 -4.72 7.16
C ILE A 158 -6.52 -4.06 6.31
N ILE A 159 -6.18 -2.96 5.66
CA ILE A 159 -7.05 -2.33 4.67
C ILE A 159 -6.54 -2.70 3.28
N GLY A 160 -7.45 -2.90 2.34
CA GLY A 160 -7.09 -3.18 0.96
C GLY A 160 -8.20 -2.87 0.00
N ARG A 161 -7.92 -3.03 -1.30
CA ARG A 161 -8.86 -2.79 -2.39
C ARG A 161 -9.31 -4.10 -3.04
N ILE A 162 -10.54 -4.10 -3.53
CA ILE A 162 -11.11 -5.14 -4.38
C ILE A 162 -11.14 -4.60 -5.80
N LEU A 163 -10.50 -5.31 -6.72
CA LEU A 163 -10.48 -4.97 -8.13
C LEU A 163 -11.79 -5.41 -8.82
N SER A 164 -12.04 -4.89 -10.02
CA SER A 164 -13.22 -5.23 -10.82
C SER A 164 -13.35 -6.73 -11.12
N ASN A 165 -12.22 -7.44 -11.19
CA ASN A 165 -12.14 -8.90 -11.36
C ASN A 165 -12.24 -9.68 -10.03
N GLY A 166 -12.60 -9.03 -8.93
CA GLY A 166 -12.75 -9.67 -7.61
C GLY A 166 -11.45 -9.86 -6.83
N ARG A 167 -10.28 -9.61 -7.44
CA ARG A 167 -9.00 -9.77 -6.73
C ARG A 167 -8.86 -8.78 -5.58
N MET A 168 -8.44 -9.28 -4.42
CA MET A 168 -8.17 -8.48 -3.23
C MET A 168 -6.68 -8.12 -3.16
N ILE A 169 -6.37 -6.85 -2.96
CA ILE A 169 -5.01 -6.34 -2.83
C ILE A 169 -4.88 -5.63 -1.48
N ASN A 170 -3.97 -6.10 -0.64
CA ASN A 170 -3.61 -5.42 0.60
C ASN A 170 -3.02 -4.04 0.27
N GLY A 171 -3.54 -3.01 0.92
CA GLY A 171 -3.16 -1.62 0.67
C GLY A 171 -2.56 -0.92 1.88
N GLY A 172 -2.66 -1.48 3.08
CA GLY A 172 -2.12 -0.88 4.30
C GLY A 172 -2.50 -1.61 5.58
N THR A 173 -2.07 -1.07 6.72
CA THR A 173 -2.47 -1.54 8.06
C THR A 173 -2.96 -0.39 8.92
N GLU A 174 -3.78 -0.71 9.92
CA GLU A 174 -4.12 0.24 10.98
C GLU A 174 -2.84 0.74 11.67
N MET A 175 -2.82 2.04 11.90
CA MET A 175 -1.72 2.77 12.50
C MET A 175 -1.71 2.57 14.00
N ARG A 176 -0.50 2.59 14.55
CA ARG A 176 -0.27 2.64 15.99
C ARG A 176 0.11 4.07 16.36
N PHE A 177 -0.33 4.51 17.53
CA PHE A 177 -0.04 5.84 18.08
C PHE A 177 0.71 5.78 19.42
N SER A 178 0.94 4.59 19.95
CA SER A 178 1.68 4.38 21.19
C SER A 178 3.11 3.97 20.87
N PHE A 179 4.07 4.74 21.39
CA PHE A 179 5.49 4.55 21.17
C PHE A 179 6.26 4.78 22.47
N PRO A 180 7.51 4.30 22.56
CA PRO A 180 8.41 4.71 23.63
C PRO A 180 8.60 6.23 23.62
N SER A 181 8.93 6.82 24.77
CA SER A 181 9.50 8.18 24.78
C SER A 181 10.78 8.14 23.97
N THR A 182 10.88 8.96 22.93
CA THR A 182 12.03 8.94 22.02
C THR A 182 12.40 10.33 21.55
N LYS A 183 13.65 10.47 21.12
CA LYS A 183 14.18 11.70 20.53
C LYS A 183 13.68 12.00 19.10
N TRP A 184 12.61 11.35 18.62
CA TRP A 184 12.07 11.57 17.28
C TRP A 184 11.25 12.85 17.17
N ASP A 185 10.97 13.55 18.27
CA ASP A 185 10.23 14.82 18.20
C ASP A 185 11.01 15.92 17.48
N SER A 186 12.34 15.86 17.48
CA SER A 186 13.22 16.87 16.86
C SER A 186 13.33 16.77 15.34
N ILE A 187 12.84 15.68 14.74
CA ILE A 187 13.06 15.40 13.31
C ILE A 187 12.13 16.18 12.38
N SER A 188 11.24 17.03 12.88
CA SER A 188 10.36 17.85 12.04
C SER A 188 11.15 18.88 11.21
N GLY A 189 10.74 19.07 9.96
CA GLY A 189 11.37 20.00 9.01
C GLY A 189 11.59 19.41 7.62
N LYS A 190 12.26 20.18 6.76
CA LYS A 190 12.61 19.79 5.38
C LYS A 190 13.94 19.06 5.35
N TYR A 191 14.06 18.08 4.46
CA TYR A 191 15.27 17.30 4.26
C TYR A 191 15.55 17.09 2.77
N CYS A 192 16.84 17.14 2.44
CA CYS A 192 17.34 16.89 1.10
C CYS A 192 18.25 15.66 1.10
N ILE A 193 18.21 14.88 0.02
CA ILE A 193 19.12 13.74 -0.13
C ILE A 193 20.51 14.27 -0.46
N SER A 194 21.51 13.84 0.31
CA SER A 194 22.88 14.37 0.26
C SER A 194 23.87 13.47 -0.49
N ASN A 195 23.53 12.21 -0.72
CA ASN A 195 24.40 11.21 -1.33
C ASN A 195 23.96 10.76 -2.72
N LEU A 196 23.28 11.64 -3.46
CA LEU A 196 22.84 11.36 -4.82
C LEU A 196 24.02 11.33 -5.78
N ASN A 197 24.03 10.35 -6.66
CA ASN A 197 24.89 10.36 -7.84
C ASN A 197 24.08 10.67 -9.11
N ASP A 198 24.75 11.19 -10.13
CA ASP A 198 24.11 11.62 -11.40
C ASP A 198 23.45 10.46 -12.19
N LYS A 199 23.65 9.22 -11.77
CA LYS A 199 23.17 8.00 -12.44
C LYS A 199 22.03 7.31 -11.68
N GLU A 200 21.68 7.78 -10.49
CA GLU A 200 20.63 7.20 -9.66
C GLU A 200 19.27 7.73 -10.10
N TYR A 201 18.37 6.80 -10.44
CA TYR A 201 16.98 7.11 -10.72
C TYR A 201 16.30 7.49 -9.40
N LEU A 202 16.16 8.80 -9.17
CA LEU A 202 15.48 9.29 -8.00
C LEU A 202 14.00 9.45 -8.26
N LEU A 203 13.25 8.92 -7.30
CA LEU A 203 11.86 9.28 -7.14
C LEU A 203 11.74 10.74 -6.67
N GLN A 204 12.67 11.30 -5.87
CA GLN A 204 12.45 12.54 -5.06
C GLN A 204 13.74 13.27 -4.67
N LYS A 205 13.71 14.59 -4.50
CA LYS A 205 14.86 15.39 -4.02
C LYS A 205 14.68 15.95 -2.60
N GLU A 206 13.44 16.25 -2.22
CA GLU A 206 13.08 16.87 -0.96
C GLU A 206 11.94 16.10 -0.29
N ILE A 207 12.05 15.93 1.03
CA ILE A 207 10.99 15.41 1.88
C ILE A 207 10.75 16.37 3.03
N GLU A 208 9.50 16.47 3.48
CA GLU A 208 9.10 17.25 4.63
C GLU A 208 8.58 16.31 5.73
N VAL A 209 9.00 16.56 6.96
CA VAL A 209 8.53 15.85 8.14
C VAL A 209 7.60 16.76 8.93
N SER A 210 6.33 16.38 8.93
CA SER A 210 5.25 17.04 9.67
C SER A 210 4.71 16.13 10.78
N GLU A 211 3.68 16.61 11.49
CA GLU A 211 3.02 15.86 12.55
C GLU A 211 1.53 15.62 12.23
N TYR A 212 1.06 14.40 12.50
CA TYR A 212 -0.32 14.01 12.41
C TYR A 212 -0.73 13.29 13.69
N LYS A 213 -1.63 13.87 14.51
CA LYS A 213 -2.10 13.25 15.76
C LYS A 213 -0.95 12.73 16.67
N GLY A 214 0.12 13.51 16.81
CA GLY A 214 1.27 13.15 17.65
C GLY A 214 2.25 12.16 17.03
N ILE A 215 2.11 11.83 15.73
CA ILE A 215 3.10 11.02 15.01
C ILE A 215 3.77 11.79 13.90
N LYS A 216 5.05 11.47 13.65
CA LYS A 216 5.78 12.05 12.53
C LYS A 216 5.34 11.43 11.21
N VAL A 217 5.23 12.29 10.20
CA VAL A 217 4.76 11.93 8.87
C VAL A 217 5.72 12.55 7.86
N PHE A 218 6.30 11.70 7.02
CA PHE A 218 7.09 12.10 5.87
C PHE A 218 6.17 12.35 4.68
N THR A 219 6.28 13.52 4.09
CA THR A 219 5.60 13.89 2.85
C THR A 219 6.62 14.32 1.82
N GLY A 220 6.33 14.12 0.55
CA GLY A 220 7.13 14.69 -0.52
C GLY A 220 6.44 14.49 -1.86
N GLU A 221 7.14 14.94 -2.90
CA GLU A 221 6.69 14.85 -4.28
C GLU A 221 7.67 13.97 -5.05
N GLY A 222 7.15 13.00 -5.81
CA GLY A 222 8.02 12.13 -6.57
C GLY A 222 7.34 11.29 -7.62
N GLU A 223 8.17 10.65 -8.46
CA GLU A 223 7.73 9.76 -9.53
C GLU A 223 7.38 8.34 -9.04
N ILE A 224 6.76 8.21 -7.86
CA ILE A 224 6.21 6.90 -7.45
C ILE A 224 5.08 6.59 -8.43
N PRO A 225 5.07 5.42 -9.10
CA PRO A 225 3.99 5.06 -10.02
C PRO A 225 2.63 5.29 -9.38
N ASP A 226 1.79 6.07 -10.07
CA ASP A 226 0.42 6.44 -9.68
C ASP A 226 0.26 7.33 -8.44
N VAL A 227 1.35 7.90 -7.89
CA VAL A 227 1.33 8.75 -6.69
C VAL A 227 2.24 9.97 -6.86
N GLU A 228 1.66 11.11 -7.25
CA GLU A 228 2.38 12.41 -7.37
C GLU A 228 2.90 12.93 -6.02
N LYS A 229 2.14 12.65 -4.94
CA LYS A 229 2.49 13.02 -3.56
C LYS A 229 2.31 11.82 -2.66
N PHE A 230 3.37 11.43 -1.98
CA PHE A 230 3.32 10.33 -1.03
C PHE A 230 3.31 10.88 0.39
N GLN A 231 2.78 10.07 1.30
CA GLN A 231 2.71 10.37 2.71
C GLN A 231 2.95 9.08 3.50
N PHE A 232 3.98 9.06 4.33
CA PHE A 232 4.36 7.90 5.11
C PHE A 232 4.41 8.27 6.59
N SER A 233 3.60 7.60 7.40
CA SER A 233 3.68 7.71 8.86
C SER A 233 4.80 6.83 9.39
N ILE A 234 5.41 7.25 10.50
CA ILE A 234 6.48 6.46 11.12
C ILE A 234 6.12 6.02 12.52
N GLN A 235 6.71 4.90 12.89
CA GLN A 235 6.64 4.31 14.21
C GLN A 235 8.05 4.24 14.78
N PRO A 236 8.42 5.14 15.71
CA PRO A 236 9.64 5.01 16.49
C PRO A 236 9.68 3.67 17.23
N LEU A 237 10.81 2.98 17.12
CA LEU A 237 11.10 1.78 17.90
C LEU A 237 12.01 2.09 19.09
N ASN A 238 12.93 3.04 18.90
CA ASN A 238 13.84 3.58 19.91
C ASN A 238 14.39 4.93 19.41
N ASP A 239 15.37 5.52 20.12
CA ASP A 239 15.96 6.83 19.78
C ASP A 239 16.63 6.93 18.39
N SER A 240 16.95 5.79 17.77
CA SER A 240 17.74 5.70 16.54
C SER A 240 17.02 4.96 15.41
N LEU A 241 15.97 4.20 15.70
CA LEU A 241 15.26 3.39 14.71
C LEU A 241 13.77 3.70 14.71
N ALA A 242 13.21 3.80 13.52
CA ALA A 242 11.79 3.83 13.26
C ALA A 242 11.45 2.91 12.09
N ILE A 243 10.19 2.52 11.98
CA ILE A 243 9.65 1.82 10.82
C ILE A 243 8.62 2.72 10.16
N VAL A 244 8.59 2.74 8.82
CA VAL A 244 7.47 3.31 8.08
C VAL A 244 6.24 2.41 8.30
N GLN A 245 5.19 2.95 8.91
CA GLN A 245 3.99 2.19 9.21
C GLN A 245 3.28 1.73 7.93
N GLY A 246 2.57 0.61 8.02
CA GLY A 246 1.82 0.03 6.90
C GLY A 246 2.48 -1.22 6.31
N ILE A 247 1.74 -1.87 5.43
CA ILE A 247 2.23 -2.96 4.58
C ILE A 247 1.67 -2.76 3.17
N GLY A 248 2.36 -3.28 2.18
CA GLY A 248 1.92 -3.22 0.78
C GLY A 248 3.09 -2.90 -0.12
N GLY A 249 3.22 -3.63 -1.22
CA GLY A 249 4.40 -3.61 -2.10
C GLY A 249 4.52 -2.38 -3.02
N GLN A 250 4.16 -1.19 -2.53
CA GLN A 250 4.40 0.09 -3.20
C GLN A 250 4.95 1.10 -2.19
N GLY A 251 6.10 1.71 -2.51
CA GLY A 251 6.72 2.76 -1.69
C GLY A 251 7.58 2.22 -0.55
N LEU A 252 7.67 2.99 0.53
CA LEU A 252 8.55 2.74 1.69
C LEU A 252 7.87 1.98 2.83
N LEU A 253 6.67 1.43 2.64
CA LEU A 253 5.90 0.81 3.74
C LEU A 253 6.65 -0.40 4.32
N GLY A 254 6.82 -0.41 5.64
CA GLY A 254 7.56 -1.45 6.35
C GLY A 254 9.08 -1.27 6.36
N GLU A 255 9.61 -0.28 5.64
CA GLU A 255 11.04 0.01 5.61
C GLU A 255 11.53 0.57 6.95
N THR A 256 12.81 0.30 7.24
CA THR A 256 13.48 0.82 8.44
C THR A 256 14.10 2.18 8.15
N ILE A 257 13.82 3.14 9.02
CA ILE A 257 14.44 4.45 9.06
C ILE A 257 15.46 4.47 10.19
N LYS A 258 16.68 4.88 9.88
CA LYS A 258 17.73 5.08 10.89
C LYS A 258 17.99 6.56 11.09
N ARG A 259 18.01 6.99 12.34
CA ARG A 259 18.46 8.31 12.74
C ARG A 259 19.87 8.20 13.33
N ARG A 260 20.78 9.03 12.84
CA ARG A 260 22.17 9.09 13.31
C ARG A 260 22.59 10.53 13.51
N ARG A 261 23.62 10.73 14.33
CA ARG A 261 24.30 12.01 14.47
C ARG A 261 25.75 11.83 14.03
N ILE A 262 26.19 12.59 13.04
CA ILE A 262 27.56 12.58 12.53
C ILE A 262 28.06 14.02 12.56
N ASN A 263 29.17 14.29 13.25
CA ASN A 263 29.77 15.63 13.36
C ASN A 263 28.73 16.70 13.75
N GLU A 264 27.93 16.41 14.78
CA GLU A 264 26.84 17.24 15.30
C GLU A 264 25.61 17.39 14.39
N GLU A 265 25.69 17.02 13.11
CA GLU A 265 24.57 16.99 12.16
C GLU A 265 23.67 15.77 12.39
N GLU A 266 22.36 15.99 12.43
CA GLU A 266 21.36 14.92 12.42
C GLU A 266 21.12 14.46 10.98
N ILE A 267 21.26 13.16 10.74
CA ILE A 267 20.98 12.52 9.45
C ILE A 267 19.93 11.43 9.62
N VAL A 268 19.14 11.26 8.56
CA VAL A 268 18.12 10.20 8.46
C VAL A 268 18.47 9.31 7.27
N GLU A 269 18.53 8.00 7.47
CA GLU A 269 18.83 7.02 6.43
C GLU A 269 17.60 6.15 6.15
N VAL A 270 17.24 6.03 4.87
CA VAL A 270 16.14 5.17 4.40
C VAL A 270 16.53 4.55 3.06
N CYS A 271 16.44 3.23 2.93
CA CYS A 271 16.76 2.49 1.69
C CYS A 271 18.11 2.85 1.03
N GLY A 272 19.11 3.24 1.83
CA GLY A 272 20.44 3.65 1.34
C GLY A 272 20.61 5.14 1.04
N TYR A 273 19.52 5.93 1.05
CA TYR A 273 19.57 7.38 0.91
C TYR A 273 19.82 8.07 2.24
N ILE A 274 20.66 9.11 2.22
CA ILE A 274 21.01 9.94 3.38
C ILE A 274 20.33 11.30 3.24
N PHE A 275 19.33 11.53 4.09
CA PHE A 275 18.59 12.76 4.21
C PHE A 275 19.24 13.68 5.26
N LYS A 276 19.58 14.89 4.85
CA LYS A 276 20.07 15.96 5.71
C LYS A 276 19.01 17.04 5.84
N LYS A 277 18.84 17.55 7.06
CA LYS A 277 17.92 18.66 7.31
C LYS A 277 18.38 19.90 6.54
N ASP A 278 17.47 20.50 5.79
CA ASP A 278 17.74 21.78 5.13
C ASP A 278 17.88 22.87 6.19
N LYS A 279 18.81 23.80 5.98
CA LYS A 279 19.17 24.83 6.97
C LYS A 279 18.18 25.99 6.99
#